data_AF-A0A5J4VNX2-F1
#
_entry.id   AF-A0A5J4VNX2-F1
#
_cell.length_a   1.000
_cell.length_b   1.000
_cell.length_c   1.000
_cell.angle_alpha   90.00
_cell.angle_beta   90.00
_cell.angle_gamma   90.00
#
_symmetry.space_group_name_H-M   'P 1'
#
loop_
_entity.id
_entity.type
_entity.pdbx_description
1 polymer ?
#
loop_
_entity_poly.entity_id
_entity_poly.type
_entity_poly.pdbx_seq_one_letter_code
_entity_poly.pdbx_strand_id
1 'polypeptide(L)'
;MNISVNISTDEYIADTCTFTNCLNGAISIRLSDGGKASVINSQFTGCQNNGSGGAIEAYIYSGGILTIDGQCRFTDCTTQYFGGGISASIDGENSQLIIGDGVIFDTCQCLNYNGGGFEAYIRTGSQLIFEGDCKFINCSSISGTGGGIYASVSNEGSLIRSFGELLFENCSGFSGGGAFIVSSDYASIELNKVTCIDCKGIQGAGLNIQPDSNSYFSIYGQASFARCESTWNGGGMYIIIYGDNVEIHLTALMDFVDCIGDSGGGMYIFVPYKINLVISNSCTFLDCTSNDGGGMFLYSDNIDTNIQITGELSFDSCSSYQGGGLYLLISNLSISFMNIILFKDCSSQDSGGGIYVYCSNEGMIQFNGELNFNNCSSIDLGGGGFFYTTNKGHIVTNNITCIDCIAEEGGGLFVYSWSEISVIELSGIMTFVDCVGQSGGGLYIDLQQSGQILISNRCTLTRCIAELYGGGIYIYLYNQGNLTINGELIIENCTSNNGGGIFIDLYDNANATIEINKLTCIECKSHRGSGLSIQVGSNTVLNLSVQASFIRCESS
;
A
#
# COMPACT_ATOMS: atom_id res chain seq x y z
N MET A 1 5.06 19.05 40.51
CA MET A 1 3.85 18.94 41.36
C MET A 1 3.46 17.46 41.42
N ASN A 2 3.01 16.94 42.56
CA ASN A 2 2.58 15.55 42.67
C ASN A 2 1.09 15.51 43.03
N ILE A 3 0.29 14.85 42.21
CA ILE A 3 -1.16 14.72 42.37
C ILE A 3 -1.45 13.24 42.57
N SER A 4 -2.13 12.89 43.67
CA SER A 4 -2.60 11.53 43.94
C SER A 4 -4.06 11.58 44.33
N VAL A 5 -4.94 10.94 43.56
CA VAL A 5 -6.39 10.86 43.82
C VAL A 5 -6.82 9.41 43.76
N ASN A 6 -7.31 8.87 44.87
CA ASN A 6 -7.59 7.44 45.05
C ASN A 6 -9.01 7.17 45.59
N ILE A 7 -9.93 8.11 45.35
CA ILE A 7 -11.34 8.01 45.77
C ILE A 7 -12.19 8.49 44.61
N SER A 8 -13.20 7.72 44.23
CA SER A 8 -14.01 7.97 43.03
C SER A 8 -14.85 9.23 43.02
N THR A 9 -15.08 9.84 44.19
CA THR A 9 -15.80 11.11 44.33
C THR A 9 -14.90 12.33 44.18
N ASP A 10 -13.59 12.14 44.19
CA ASP A 10 -12.63 13.23 44.25
C ASP A 10 -12.07 13.53 42.86
N GLU A 11 -11.91 14.82 42.59
CA GLU A 11 -11.31 15.34 41.36
C GLU A 11 -10.31 16.44 41.71
N TYR A 12 -9.12 16.37 41.13
CA TYR A 12 -8.15 17.45 41.16
C TYR A 12 -8.16 18.24 39.84
N ILE A 13 -8.34 19.55 39.89
CA ILE A 13 -8.37 20.39 38.68
C ILE A 13 -7.20 21.37 38.69
N ALA A 14 -6.34 21.29 37.68
CA ALA A 14 -5.34 22.30 37.34
C ALA A 14 -5.84 23.10 36.12
N ASP A 15 -6.39 24.29 36.35
CA ASP A 15 -6.94 25.15 35.30
C ASP A 15 -6.08 26.41 35.15
N THR A 16 -5.80 26.79 33.90
CA THR A 16 -5.14 28.06 33.54
C THR A 16 -3.78 28.23 34.24
N CYS A 17 -3.03 27.14 34.34
CA CYS A 17 -1.71 27.12 34.95
C CYS A 17 -0.59 27.30 33.90
N THR A 18 0.56 27.84 34.31
CA THR A 18 1.76 27.93 33.48
C THR A 18 2.94 27.31 34.20
N PHE A 19 3.56 26.33 33.55
CA PHE A 19 4.74 25.63 34.02
C PHE A 19 5.90 25.92 33.07
N THR A 20 7.00 26.45 33.59
CA THR A 20 8.15 26.86 32.78
C THR A 20 9.43 26.28 33.35
N ASN A 21 10.24 25.65 32.50
CA ASN A 21 11.57 25.12 32.83
C ASN A 21 11.58 24.20 34.07
N CYS A 22 10.55 23.36 34.22
CA CYS A 22 10.50 22.38 35.32
C CYS A 22 11.43 21.21 35.01
N LEU A 23 12.58 21.11 35.69
CA LEU A 23 13.67 20.17 35.37
C LEU A 23 13.45 18.70 35.80
N ASN A 24 12.36 18.40 36.50
CA ASN A 24 12.00 17.04 36.94
C ASN A 24 10.54 16.72 36.60
N GLY A 25 10.08 17.18 35.43
CA GLY A 25 8.66 17.21 35.09
C GLY A 25 7.90 18.31 35.81
N ALA A 26 6.79 18.75 35.22
CA ALA A 26 5.90 19.73 35.82
C ALA A 26 4.89 19.06 36.77
N ILE A 27 4.30 17.94 36.35
CA ILE A 27 3.25 17.24 37.10
C ILE A 27 3.47 15.72 37.04
N SER A 28 3.49 15.07 38.21
CA SER A 28 3.36 13.62 38.34
C SER A 28 1.98 13.31 38.88
N ILE A 29 1.19 12.52 38.14
CA ILE A 29 -0.21 12.21 38.43
C ILE A 29 -0.33 10.72 38.72
N ARG A 30 -1.00 10.37 39.83
CA ARG A 30 -1.39 9.00 40.15
C ARG A 30 -2.88 8.93 40.49
N LEU A 31 -3.64 8.24 39.67
CA LEU A 31 -5.08 8.04 39.85
C LEU A 31 -5.37 6.57 40.11
N SER A 32 -6.22 6.28 41.10
CA SER A 32 -6.73 4.94 41.37
C SER A 32 -8.16 4.97 41.88
N ASP A 33 -8.81 3.81 41.90
CA ASP A 33 -10.10 3.59 42.57
C ASP A 33 -11.20 4.60 42.15
N GLY A 34 -11.24 4.89 40.85
CA GLY A 34 -12.17 5.85 40.24
C GLY A 34 -11.78 7.34 40.37
N GLY A 35 -10.66 7.66 41.01
CA GLY A 35 -10.20 9.03 41.25
C GLY A 35 -9.91 9.79 39.96
N LYS A 36 -10.12 11.11 39.97
CA LYS A 36 -10.07 11.93 38.76
C LYS A 36 -9.08 13.08 38.85
N ALA A 37 -8.52 13.46 37.72
CA ALA A 37 -7.83 14.74 37.58
C ALA A 37 -8.07 15.35 36.20
N SER A 38 -8.08 16.68 36.17
CA SER A 38 -8.28 17.46 34.95
C SER A 38 -7.20 18.53 34.86
N VAL A 39 -6.49 18.61 33.72
CA VAL A 39 -5.57 19.70 33.38
C VAL A 39 -6.18 20.47 32.21
N ILE A 40 -6.51 21.73 32.44
CA ILE A 40 -7.34 22.52 31.53
C ILE A 40 -6.64 23.85 31.23
N ASN A 41 -6.67 24.30 29.97
CA ASN A 41 -6.15 25.61 29.53
C ASN A 41 -4.72 25.94 30.01
N SER A 42 -3.88 24.92 30.20
CA SER A 42 -2.59 25.07 30.87
C SER A 42 -1.41 24.97 29.90
N GLN A 43 -0.34 25.70 30.20
CA GLN A 43 0.83 25.83 29.33
C GLN A 43 2.05 25.18 30.00
N PHE A 44 2.77 24.35 29.25
CA PHE A 44 4.01 23.71 29.68
C PHE A 44 5.11 24.09 28.69
N THR A 45 6.13 24.81 29.16
CA THR A 45 7.20 25.35 28.28
C THR A 45 8.57 25.01 28.83
N GLY A 46 9.40 24.34 28.02
CA GLY A 46 10.78 24.01 28.40
C GLY A 46 10.88 23.02 29.56
N CYS A 47 9.80 22.29 29.88
CA CYS A 47 9.81 21.29 30.96
C CYS A 47 10.68 20.09 30.55
N GLN A 48 11.46 19.59 31.50
CA GLN A 48 12.43 18.52 31.26
C GLN A 48 12.30 17.43 32.32
N ASN A 49 12.54 16.19 31.94
CA ASN A 49 12.66 15.09 32.90
C ASN A 49 13.78 14.12 32.49
N ASN A 50 14.61 13.72 33.46
CA ASN A 50 15.58 12.63 33.26
C ASN A 50 14.92 11.23 33.26
N GLY A 51 13.64 11.15 33.59
CA GLY A 51 12.81 9.97 33.54
C GLY A 51 11.89 9.96 32.32
N SER A 52 10.58 9.92 32.60
CA SER A 52 9.49 9.91 31.62
C SER A 52 8.60 11.15 31.79
N GLY A 53 7.95 11.59 30.73
CA GLY A 53 7.04 12.73 30.78
C GLY A 53 7.79 14.04 31.04
N GLY A 54 8.28 14.69 29.99
CA GLY A 54 9.01 15.95 30.15
C GLY A 54 8.17 17.03 30.85
N ALA A 55 6.86 17.06 30.60
CA ALA A 55 5.91 17.88 31.34
C ALA A 55 5.06 17.06 32.32
N ILE A 56 4.39 16.00 31.86
CA ILE A 56 3.47 15.21 32.69
C ILE A 56 3.86 13.73 32.64
N GLU A 57 4.01 13.13 33.81
CA GLU A 57 4.08 11.68 33.98
C GLU A 57 2.79 11.21 34.66
N ALA A 58 2.06 10.30 34.02
CA ALA A 58 0.74 9.88 34.48
C ALA A 58 0.64 8.36 34.68
N TYR A 59 0.11 7.98 35.84
CA TYR A 59 -0.19 6.61 36.22
C TYR A 59 -1.68 6.51 36.55
N ILE A 60 -2.46 5.86 35.71
CA ILE A 60 -3.93 5.84 35.76
C ILE A 60 -4.40 4.40 35.91
N TYR A 61 -4.95 4.08 37.08
CA TYR A 61 -5.27 2.71 37.47
C TYR A 61 -6.71 2.56 37.98
N SER A 62 -7.22 1.32 37.98
CA SER A 62 -8.43 0.93 38.70
C SER A 62 -9.62 1.89 38.52
N GLY A 63 -9.92 2.25 37.27
CA GLY A 63 -11.02 3.16 36.91
C GLY A 63 -10.71 4.64 37.03
N GLY A 64 -9.46 5.03 37.30
CA GLY A 64 -9.04 6.42 37.36
C GLY A 64 -9.18 7.14 36.01
N ILE A 65 -9.43 8.45 36.03
CA ILE A 65 -9.67 9.23 34.81
C ILE A 65 -8.84 10.52 34.83
N LEU A 66 -7.95 10.66 33.86
CA LEU A 66 -7.23 11.90 33.60
C LEU A 66 -7.77 12.56 32.33
N THR A 67 -8.16 13.82 32.43
CA THR A 67 -8.57 14.65 31.29
C THR A 67 -7.55 15.77 31.07
N ILE A 68 -7.05 15.90 29.84
CA ILE A 68 -6.21 17.01 29.39
C ILE A 68 -7.00 17.76 28.31
N ASP A 69 -7.49 18.95 28.60
CA ASP A 69 -8.51 19.60 27.76
C ASP A 69 -8.31 21.13 27.62
N GLY A 70 -9.07 21.73 26.72
CA GLY A 70 -9.02 23.13 26.37
C GLY A 70 -7.71 23.50 25.67
N GLN A 71 -7.26 24.73 25.86
CA GLN A 71 -6.06 25.26 25.20
C GLN A 71 -4.74 24.75 25.82
N CYS A 72 -4.72 23.49 26.28
CA CYS A 72 -3.50 22.90 26.82
C CYS A 72 -2.42 22.80 25.74
N ARG A 73 -1.21 23.21 26.08
CA ARG A 73 -0.09 23.21 25.14
C ARG A 73 1.23 22.84 25.81
N PHE A 74 1.95 21.95 25.16
CA PHE A 74 3.27 21.47 25.52
C PHE A 74 4.24 21.99 24.49
N THR A 75 5.20 22.81 24.90
CA THR A 75 6.18 23.44 24.01
C THR A 75 7.59 23.21 24.54
N ASP A 76 8.51 22.78 23.67
CA ASP A 76 9.92 22.54 24.02
C ASP A 76 10.10 21.59 25.22
N CYS A 77 9.17 20.65 25.41
CA CYS A 77 9.26 19.70 26.50
C CYS A 77 10.17 18.53 26.11
N THR A 78 11.08 18.14 26.99
CA THR A 78 12.12 17.14 26.67
C THR A 78 12.20 16.05 27.73
N THR A 79 12.43 14.82 27.30
CA THR A 79 12.62 13.69 28.21
C THR A 79 13.82 12.85 27.79
N GLN A 80 14.46 12.17 28.74
CA GLN A 80 15.49 11.20 28.41
C GLN A 80 14.90 9.90 27.86
N TYR A 81 13.75 9.45 28.36
CA TYR A 81 13.28 8.10 28.06
C TYR A 81 11.94 8.00 27.33
N PHE A 82 10.85 8.51 27.89
CA PHE A 82 9.52 8.28 27.29
C PHE A 82 8.68 9.54 27.36
N GLY A 83 8.05 9.92 26.23
CA GLY A 83 7.08 11.02 26.19
C GLY A 83 7.68 12.40 26.45
N GLY A 84 8.10 13.12 25.41
CA GLY A 84 8.71 14.45 25.60
C GLY A 84 7.75 15.45 26.24
N GLY A 85 6.47 15.43 25.91
CA GLY A 85 5.41 16.14 26.64
C GLY A 85 4.80 15.28 27.75
N ILE A 86 4.11 14.20 27.36
CA ILE A 86 3.38 13.31 28.28
C ILE A 86 3.89 11.88 28.14
N SER A 87 4.10 11.20 29.28
CA SER A 87 4.19 9.74 29.35
C SER A 87 3.08 9.21 30.25
N ALA A 88 2.34 8.22 29.77
CA ALA A 88 1.16 7.70 30.44
C ALA A 88 1.12 6.16 30.49
N SER A 89 0.94 5.62 31.69
CA SER A 89 0.56 4.23 31.91
C SER A 89 -0.90 4.17 32.36
N ILE A 90 -1.75 3.56 31.53
CA ILE A 90 -3.18 3.37 31.75
C ILE A 90 -3.42 1.87 31.89
N ASP A 91 -3.87 1.43 33.06
CA ASP A 91 -4.00 0.00 33.34
C ASP A 91 -5.19 -0.29 34.27
N GLY A 92 -6.08 -1.16 33.81
CA GLY A 92 -7.23 -1.63 34.57
C GLY A 92 -8.54 -1.09 34.02
N GLU A 93 -9.58 -1.90 34.20
CA GLU A 93 -10.90 -1.69 33.61
C GLU A 93 -11.44 -0.29 33.91
N ASN A 94 -11.99 0.37 32.90
CA ASN A 94 -12.56 1.72 32.96
C ASN A 94 -11.55 2.85 33.27
N SER A 95 -10.24 2.57 33.31
CA SER A 95 -9.22 3.62 33.45
C SER A 95 -9.06 4.37 32.13
N GLN A 96 -8.99 5.70 32.17
CA GLN A 96 -9.02 6.52 30.95
C GLN A 96 -8.03 7.69 31.00
N LEU A 97 -7.38 7.93 29.86
CA LEU A 97 -6.77 9.22 29.53
C LEU A 97 -7.56 9.83 28.37
N ILE A 98 -8.12 11.01 28.62
CA ILE A 98 -8.92 11.76 27.66
C ILE A 98 -8.13 13.00 27.25
N ILE A 99 -7.88 13.14 25.95
CA ILE A 99 -7.27 14.31 25.33
C ILE A 99 -8.37 15.08 24.59
N GLY A 100 -8.66 16.28 25.08
CA GLY A 100 -9.71 17.14 24.56
C GLY A 100 -9.33 17.87 23.27
N ASP A 101 -10.24 18.73 22.82
CA ASP A 101 -10.11 19.46 21.56
C ASP A 101 -9.07 20.59 21.64
N GLY A 102 -8.22 20.67 20.62
CA GLY A 102 -7.24 21.75 20.45
C GLY A 102 -5.97 21.61 21.28
N VAL A 103 -5.69 20.44 21.85
CA VAL A 103 -4.43 20.18 22.57
C VAL A 103 -3.26 20.13 21.58
N ILE A 104 -2.16 20.79 21.91
CA ILE A 104 -0.99 20.90 21.02
C ILE A 104 0.30 20.49 21.72
N PHE A 105 1.07 19.64 21.04
CA PHE A 105 2.46 19.33 21.31
C PHE A 105 3.32 19.99 20.22
N ASP A 106 4.25 20.84 20.62
CA ASP A 106 5.11 21.56 19.70
C ASP A 106 6.57 21.45 20.15
N THR A 107 7.43 20.94 19.27
CA THR A 107 8.87 20.83 19.50
C THR A 107 9.19 19.99 20.74
N CYS A 108 8.32 19.04 21.08
CA CYS A 108 8.56 18.07 22.14
C CYS A 108 9.53 16.97 21.69
N GLN A 109 10.42 16.54 22.58
CA GLN A 109 11.50 15.61 22.23
C GLN A 109 11.72 14.49 23.23
N CYS A 110 11.95 13.29 22.71
CA CYS A 110 12.47 12.15 23.45
C CYS A 110 13.86 11.78 22.94
N LEU A 111 14.85 11.69 23.84
CA LEU A 111 16.24 11.53 23.45
C LEU A 111 16.64 10.07 23.18
N ASN A 112 16.23 9.11 24.02
CA ASN A 112 16.76 7.74 23.97
C ASN A 112 15.75 6.64 23.60
N TYR A 113 14.46 6.82 23.85
CA TYR A 113 13.42 5.86 23.46
C TYR A 113 12.23 6.56 22.79
N ASN A 114 11.00 6.30 23.21
CA ASN A 114 9.84 6.47 22.32
C ASN A 114 8.97 7.68 22.69
N GLY A 115 8.20 8.17 21.72
CA GLY A 115 7.19 9.21 21.90
C GLY A 115 7.80 10.60 22.07
N GLY A 116 8.09 11.29 20.97
CA GLY A 116 8.65 12.64 21.05
C GLY A 116 7.69 13.64 21.68
N GLY A 117 6.40 13.60 21.33
CA GLY A 117 5.35 14.37 22.01
C GLY A 117 4.69 13.59 23.14
N PHE A 118 4.27 12.37 22.84
CA PHE A 118 3.43 11.56 23.70
C PHE A 118 3.86 10.10 23.69
N GLU A 119 3.91 9.50 24.86
CA GLU A 119 4.06 8.05 25.03
C GLU A 119 2.93 7.47 25.88
N ALA A 120 2.36 6.34 25.45
CA ALA A 120 1.24 5.68 26.13
C ALA A 120 1.33 4.15 26.14
N TYR A 121 1.12 3.55 27.32
CA TYR A 121 0.81 2.13 27.48
C TYR A 121 -0.61 1.95 28.00
N ILE A 122 -1.43 1.19 27.28
CA ILE A 122 -2.86 0.97 27.57
C ILE A 122 -3.11 -0.53 27.74
N ARG A 123 -3.54 -0.95 28.93
CA ARG A 123 -3.72 -2.38 29.28
C ARG A 123 -4.98 -2.67 30.07
N THR A 124 -5.39 -3.94 30.05
CA THR A 124 -6.40 -4.49 30.96
C THR A 124 -7.75 -3.74 30.92
N GLY A 125 -8.30 -3.47 29.73
CA GLY A 125 -9.61 -2.84 29.59
C GLY A 125 -9.63 -1.31 29.77
N SER A 126 -8.47 -0.67 29.68
CA SER A 126 -8.30 0.79 29.79
C SER A 126 -8.32 1.49 28.43
N GLN A 127 -8.45 2.82 28.41
CA GLN A 127 -8.67 3.56 27.18
C GLN A 127 -7.83 4.84 27.08
N LEU A 128 -7.32 5.11 25.88
CA LEU A 128 -6.81 6.42 25.46
C LEU A 128 -7.78 7.00 24.42
N ILE A 129 -8.36 8.16 24.71
CA ILE A 129 -9.40 8.78 23.90
C ILE A 129 -8.97 10.18 23.49
N PHE A 130 -8.99 10.48 22.19
CA PHE A 130 -8.87 11.83 21.66
C PHE A 130 -10.28 12.31 21.27
N GLU A 131 -10.88 13.19 22.08
CA GLU A 131 -12.24 13.68 21.87
C GLU A 131 -12.35 14.72 20.76
N GLY A 132 -11.28 15.47 20.51
CA GLY A 132 -11.23 16.50 19.47
C GLY A 132 -9.91 16.49 18.71
N ASP A 133 -9.64 17.58 18.00
CA ASP A 133 -8.45 17.71 17.17
C ASP A 133 -7.20 17.84 18.05
N CYS A 134 -6.17 17.06 17.76
CA CYS A 134 -4.91 17.07 18.50
C CYS A 134 -3.73 17.20 17.53
N LYS A 135 -2.74 18.03 17.89
CA LYS A 135 -1.64 18.38 17.00
C LYS A 135 -0.29 18.04 17.61
N PHE A 136 0.55 17.39 16.82
CA PHE A 136 1.94 17.12 17.08
C PHE A 136 2.76 17.82 15.99
N ILE A 137 3.54 18.83 16.39
CA ILE A 137 4.25 19.70 15.47
C ILE A 137 5.72 19.69 15.86
N ASN A 138 6.62 19.44 14.92
CA ASN A 138 8.07 19.41 15.17
C ASN A 138 8.49 18.43 16.28
N CYS A 139 7.70 17.39 16.55
CA CYS A 139 8.00 16.44 17.61
C CYS A 139 9.01 15.41 17.14
N SER A 140 9.94 15.01 18.00
CA SER A 140 10.97 14.05 17.62
C SER A 140 11.30 13.01 18.68
N SER A 141 11.41 11.75 18.27
CA SER A 141 12.12 10.71 19.00
C SER A 141 13.47 10.48 18.31
N ILE A 142 14.57 10.88 18.97
CA ILE A 142 15.89 10.97 18.31
C ILE A 142 16.45 9.58 17.98
N SER A 143 16.31 8.62 18.89
CA SER A 143 16.81 7.25 18.70
C SER A 143 15.75 6.16 18.88
N GLY A 144 14.49 6.53 19.08
CA GLY A 144 13.39 5.58 19.24
C GLY A 144 12.27 5.82 18.24
N THR A 145 11.08 5.32 18.55
CA THR A 145 9.94 5.33 17.64
C THR A 145 8.85 6.31 18.08
N GLY A 146 7.97 6.68 17.14
CA GLY A 146 6.86 7.58 17.43
C GLY A 146 7.32 9.02 17.64
N GLY A 147 7.66 9.73 16.56
CA GLY A 147 8.14 11.11 16.67
C GLY A 147 7.11 12.04 17.31
N GLY A 148 5.84 11.96 16.89
CA GLY A 148 4.71 12.55 17.61
C GLY A 148 4.24 11.65 18.76
N ILE A 149 3.70 10.47 18.42
CA ILE A 149 3.12 9.52 19.37
C ILE A 149 3.79 8.16 19.29
N TYR A 150 4.12 7.59 20.45
CA TYR A 150 4.27 6.15 20.62
C TYR A 150 3.11 5.63 21.47
N ALA A 151 2.41 4.60 20.99
CA ALA A 151 1.35 3.96 21.75
C ALA A 151 1.37 2.43 21.63
N SER A 152 1.19 1.75 22.75
CA SER A 152 1.04 0.30 22.80
C SER A 152 -0.21 -0.06 23.60
N VAL A 153 -1.11 -0.82 22.97
CA VAL A 153 -2.37 -1.27 23.57
C VAL A 153 -2.46 -2.79 23.59
N SER A 154 -2.79 -3.37 24.73
CA SER A 154 -2.91 -4.83 24.88
C SER A 154 -4.07 -5.23 25.79
N ASN A 155 -4.52 -6.47 25.65
CA ASN A 155 -5.58 -7.12 26.43
C ASN A 155 -7.00 -6.70 26.05
N GLU A 156 -7.93 -7.62 26.29
CA GLU A 156 -9.34 -7.48 25.95
C GLU A 156 -9.95 -6.20 26.53
N GLY A 157 -10.71 -5.48 25.70
CA GLY A 157 -11.38 -4.25 26.06
C GLY A 157 -10.49 -3.00 26.09
N SER A 158 -9.17 -3.15 25.93
CA SER A 158 -8.27 -1.99 25.83
C SER A 158 -8.43 -1.30 24.48
N LEU A 159 -8.46 0.03 24.49
CA LEU A 159 -8.84 0.83 23.31
C LEU A 159 -7.98 2.10 23.16
N ILE A 160 -7.54 2.36 21.92
CA ILE A 160 -7.15 3.70 21.48
C ILE A 160 -8.20 4.20 20.49
N ARG A 161 -8.80 5.36 20.74
CA ARG A 161 -9.80 5.93 19.83
C ARG A 161 -9.60 7.43 19.61
N SER A 162 -9.65 7.87 18.36
CA SER A 162 -9.80 9.29 18.03
C SER A 162 -11.16 9.60 17.43
N PHE A 163 -11.78 10.68 17.89
CA PHE A 163 -12.99 11.27 17.33
C PHE A 163 -12.69 12.49 16.47
N GLY A 164 -11.68 13.29 16.84
CA GLY A 164 -11.17 14.41 16.03
C GLY A 164 -9.95 14.04 15.19
N GLU A 165 -9.38 15.04 14.54
CA GLU A 165 -8.19 14.89 13.71
C GLU A 165 -6.92 14.70 14.55
N LEU A 166 -6.11 13.71 14.19
CA LEU A 166 -4.74 13.60 14.65
C LEU A 166 -3.81 14.16 13.57
N LEU A 167 -3.25 15.35 13.82
CA LEU A 167 -2.30 15.99 12.93
C LEU A 167 -0.86 15.78 13.41
N PHE A 168 -0.02 15.27 12.52
CA PHE A 168 1.42 15.15 12.68
C PHE A 168 2.11 15.99 11.61
N GLU A 169 2.80 17.05 12.02
CA GLU A 169 3.50 17.96 11.11
C GLU A 169 4.99 18.02 11.46
N ASN A 170 5.84 17.76 10.49
CA ASN A 170 7.30 17.78 10.61
C ASN A 170 7.82 16.93 11.79
N CYS A 171 7.21 15.76 12.00
CA CYS A 171 7.58 14.88 13.10
C CYS A 171 8.58 13.81 12.63
N SER A 172 9.53 13.44 13.48
CA SER A 172 10.61 12.51 13.13
C SER A 172 10.86 11.45 14.19
N GLY A 173 11.03 10.21 13.75
CA GLY A 173 11.40 9.09 14.63
C GLY A 173 12.24 8.07 13.86
N PHE A 174 12.90 7.14 14.56
CA PHE A 174 13.51 5.98 13.90
C PHE A 174 12.47 5.22 13.09
N SER A 175 11.25 5.06 13.61
CA SER A 175 10.11 4.49 12.92
C SER A 175 8.83 5.15 13.41
N GLY A 176 7.84 5.36 12.54
CA GLY A 176 6.63 6.09 12.91
C GLY A 176 6.94 7.56 13.19
N GLY A 177 7.40 8.31 12.19
CA GLY A 177 7.77 9.72 12.37
C GLY A 177 6.62 10.55 12.93
N GLY A 178 5.41 10.39 12.39
CA GLY A 178 4.18 10.87 13.02
C GLY A 178 3.81 10.01 14.24
N ALA A 179 3.44 8.75 14.01
CA ALA A 179 3.12 7.84 15.11
C ALA A 179 3.59 6.40 14.89
N PHE A 180 3.91 5.73 15.99
CA PHE A 180 4.21 4.30 16.07
C PHE A 180 3.20 3.64 17.01
N ILE A 181 2.42 2.69 16.49
CA ILE A 181 1.28 2.12 17.21
C ILE A 181 1.31 0.59 17.14
N VAL A 182 1.17 -0.04 18.31
CA VAL A 182 1.19 -1.51 18.50
C VAL A 182 -0.10 -1.96 19.17
N SER A 183 -0.71 -3.05 18.68
CA SER A 183 -1.87 -3.69 19.31
C SER A 183 -1.69 -5.20 19.47
N SER A 184 -2.13 -5.77 20.59
CA SER A 184 -2.13 -7.23 20.82
C SER A 184 -3.29 -7.69 21.72
N ASP A 185 -3.54 -9.01 21.75
CA ASP A 185 -4.35 -9.67 22.78
C ASP A 185 -5.78 -9.12 22.93
N TYR A 186 -6.56 -9.03 21.85
CA TYR A 186 -7.94 -8.53 21.85
C TYR A 186 -8.08 -7.02 22.10
N ALA A 187 -7.00 -6.26 21.97
CA ALA A 187 -7.03 -4.80 21.95
C ALA A 187 -7.54 -4.24 20.63
N SER A 188 -8.09 -3.02 20.69
CA SER A 188 -8.63 -2.30 19.52
C SER A 188 -8.00 -0.92 19.35
N ILE A 189 -7.79 -0.51 18.11
CA ILE A 189 -7.39 0.84 17.71
C ILE A 189 -8.36 1.35 16.64
N GLU A 190 -8.87 2.56 16.85
CA GLU A 190 -9.82 3.21 15.94
C GLU A 190 -9.48 4.68 15.74
N LEU A 191 -8.89 5.01 14.59
CA LEU A 191 -8.46 6.37 14.30
C LEU A 191 -9.40 7.03 13.29
N ASN A 192 -10.09 8.09 13.73
CA ASN A 192 -10.72 9.03 12.82
C ASN A 192 -9.70 10.06 12.35
N LYS A 193 -9.76 10.41 11.06
CA LYS A 193 -9.09 11.57 10.47
C LYS A 193 -7.61 11.72 10.87
N VAL A 194 -6.70 11.10 10.11
CA VAL A 194 -5.26 11.20 10.39
C VAL A 194 -4.54 11.98 9.29
N THR A 195 -3.77 12.99 9.67
CA THR A 195 -3.00 13.81 8.73
C THR A 195 -1.53 13.79 9.10
N CYS A 196 -0.66 13.39 8.17
CA CYS A 196 0.80 13.40 8.31
C CYS A 196 1.41 14.28 7.22
N ILE A 197 2.21 15.27 7.61
CA ILE A 197 2.83 16.23 6.71
C ILE A 197 4.32 16.34 7.06
N ASP A 198 5.20 16.17 6.07
CA ASP A 198 6.65 16.31 6.23
C ASP A 198 7.26 15.40 7.31
N CYS A 199 6.64 14.25 7.58
CA CYS A 199 7.15 13.33 8.60
C CYS A 199 8.32 12.49 8.05
N LYS A 200 9.27 12.14 8.92
CA LYS A 200 10.48 11.39 8.55
C LYS A 200 10.74 10.18 9.43
N GLY A 201 11.23 9.09 8.83
CA GLY A 201 11.71 7.94 9.59
C GLY A 201 12.41 6.88 8.73
N ILE A 202 12.77 5.75 9.34
CA ILE A 202 13.29 4.59 8.60
C ILE A 202 12.15 3.76 8.03
N GLN A 203 11.04 3.63 8.75
CA GLN A 203 9.85 2.91 8.28
C GLN A 203 8.59 3.63 8.73
N GLY A 204 7.58 3.73 7.85
CA GLY A 204 6.30 4.35 8.21
C GLY A 204 6.49 5.79 8.65
N ALA A 205 7.05 6.65 7.79
CA ALA A 205 7.44 7.99 8.21
C ALA A 205 6.23 8.80 8.72
N GLY A 206 5.06 8.67 8.08
CA GLY A 206 3.80 9.13 8.68
C GLY A 206 3.36 8.22 9.84
N LEU A 207 2.91 7.01 9.52
CA LEU A 207 2.42 6.02 10.49
C LEU A 207 3.12 4.68 10.36
N ASN A 208 3.50 4.11 11.50
CA ASN A 208 3.94 2.72 11.61
C ASN A 208 2.98 1.92 12.50
N ILE A 209 2.34 0.91 11.91
CA ILE A 209 1.25 0.14 12.52
C ILE A 209 1.68 -1.33 12.62
N GLN A 210 1.73 -1.84 13.85
CA GLN A 210 2.24 -3.18 14.16
C GLN A 210 1.25 -4.00 14.99
N PRO A 211 0.17 -4.50 14.39
CA PRO A 211 -0.74 -5.38 15.08
C PRO A 211 -0.15 -6.80 15.22
N ASP A 212 -0.36 -7.36 16.40
CA ASP A 212 -0.05 -8.73 16.78
C ASP A 212 -1.37 -9.49 17.08
N SER A 213 -1.23 -10.75 17.46
CA SER A 213 -2.28 -11.76 17.53
C SER A 213 -3.58 -11.27 18.18
N ASN A 214 -4.70 -11.58 17.53
CA ASN A 214 -6.05 -11.26 17.97
C ASN A 214 -6.31 -9.76 18.19
N SER A 215 -5.73 -8.85 17.42
CA SER A 215 -5.99 -7.41 17.54
C SER A 215 -6.82 -6.82 16.41
N TYR A 216 -7.44 -5.68 16.68
CA TYR A 216 -8.24 -4.92 15.72
C TYR A 216 -7.62 -3.53 15.48
N PHE A 217 -7.43 -3.17 14.22
CA PHE A 217 -6.96 -1.83 13.82
C PHE A 217 -7.87 -1.25 12.74
N SER A 218 -8.27 0.01 12.89
CA SER A 218 -9.01 0.73 11.86
C SER A 218 -8.59 2.18 11.71
N ILE A 219 -8.64 2.65 10.47
CA ILE A 219 -8.65 4.06 10.12
C ILE A 219 -9.93 4.34 9.34
N TYR A 220 -10.69 5.34 9.76
CA TYR A 220 -11.97 5.73 9.16
C TYR A 220 -12.07 7.26 8.99
N GLY A 221 -13.10 7.70 8.27
CA GLY A 221 -13.25 9.10 7.90
C GLY A 221 -12.31 9.48 6.75
N GLN A 222 -11.18 10.10 7.07
CA GLN A 222 -10.19 10.58 6.09
C GLN A 222 -8.77 10.26 6.57
N ALA A 223 -7.82 10.06 5.66
CA ALA A 223 -6.41 10.08 6.01
C ALA A 223 -5.60 10.73 4.89
N SER A 224 -4.60 11.53 5.26
CA SER A 224 -3.75 12.22 4.28
C SER A 224 -2.30 12.16 4.70
N PHE A 225 -1.44 11.82 3.75
CA PHE A 225 0.01 11.70 3.92
C PHE A 225 0.66 12.53 2.84
N ALA A 226 1.38 13.59 3.22
CA ALA A 226 2.04 14.49 2.30
C ALA A 226 3.52 14.61 2.64
N ARG A 227 4.40 14.40 1.64
CA ARG A 227 5.86 14.57 1.79
C ARG A 227 6.45 13.75 2.94
N CYS A 228 5.88 12.58 3.20
CA CYS A 228 6.38 11.67 4.22
C CYS A 228 7.51 10.83 3.61
N GLU A 229 8.68 10.88 4.24
CA GLU A 229 9.92 10.30 3.69
C GLU A 229 10.45 9.20 4.61
N SER A 230 10.40 7.97 4.10
CA SER A 230 10.98 6.78 4.69
C SER A 230 12.27 6.41 3.96
N THR A 231 13.32 6.08 4.69
CA THR A 231 14.55 5.54 4.06
C THR A 231 14.43 4.05 3.72
N TRP A 232 13.46 3.35 4.30
CA TRP A 232 13.04 2.00 3.94
C TRP A 232 11.54 2.04 3.61
N ASN A 233 10.73 1.15 4.16
CA ASN A 233 9.39 0.87 3.65
C ASN A 233 8.34 1.88 4.14
N GLY A 234 7.33 2.15 3.30
CA GLY A 234 6.15 2.93 3.67
C GLY A 234 6.46 4.39 4.01
N GLY A 235 6.57 5.27 3.01
CA GLY A 235 6.75 6.71 3.25
C GLY A 235 5.60 7.27 4.06
N GLY A 236 4.37 7.17 3.55
CA GLY A 236 3.17 7.57 4.30
C GLY A 236 2.83 6.59 5.41
N MET A 237 2.59 5.33 5.07
CA MET A 237 2.09 4.31 5.99
C MET A 237 2.84 2.98 5.84
N TYR A 238 3.19 2.38 6.97
CA TYR A 238 3.80 1.06 7.05
C TYR A 238 2.98 0.15 7.95
N ILE A 239 2.54 -0.99 7.41
CA ILE A 239 1.79 -2.01 8.12
C ILE A 239 2.56 -3.33 8.06
N ILE A 240 2.93 -3.87 9.22
CA ILE A 240 3.52 -5.20 9.37
C ILE A 240 2.76 -5.99 10.41
N ILE A 241 2.46 -7.25 10.09
CA ILE A 241 1.74 -8.16 10.99
C ILE A 241 2.73 -9.07 11.69
N TYR A 242 2.57 -9.26 13.01
CA TYR A 242 3.42 -10.16 13.81
C TYR A 242 2.71 -11.43 14.34
N GLY A 243 1.39 -11.53 14.17
CA GLY A 243 0.61 -12.65 14.69
C GLY A 243 -0.70 -12.91 13.97
N ASP A 244 -1.39 -13.97 14.39
CA ASP A 244 -2.60 -14.48 13.71
C ASP A 244 -3.91 -13.85 14.23
N ASN A 245 -4.96 -13.93 13.42
CA ASN A 245 -6.31 -13.42 13.69
C ASN A 245 -6.35 -11.89 13.91
N VAL A 246 -5.50 -11.15 13.19
CA VAL A 246 -5.57 -9.69 13.14
C VAL A 246 -6.69 -9.25 12.18
N GLU A 247 -7.42 -8.21 12.55
CA GLU A 247 -8.40 -7.56 11.68
C GLU A 247 -7.99 -6.10 11.41
N ILE A 248 -7.85 -5.74 10.13
CA ILE A 248 -7.42 -4.42 9.67
C ILE A 248 -8.46 -3.82 8.74
N HIS A 249 -9.00 -2.67 9.12
CA HIS A 249 -10.05 -1.97 8.38
C HIS A 249 -9.56 -0.58 7.96
N LEU A 250 -9.10 -0.45 6.71
CA LEU A 250 -8.76 0.83 6.09
C LEU A 250 -9.96 1.32 5.28
N THR A 251 -10.80 2.12 5.93
CA THR A 251 -12.11 2.56 5.40
C THR A 251 -12.21 4.08 5.20
N ALA A 252 -11.16 4.80 5.56
CA ALA A 252 -11.02 6.23 5.29
C ALA A 252 -10.85 6.51 3.79
N LEU A 253 -11.25 7.71 3.37
CA LEU A 253 -10.75 8.31 2.12
C LEU A 253 -9.26 8.59 2.31
N MET A 254 -8.37 7.95 1.53
CA MET A 254 -6.92 8.04 1.77
C MET A 254 -6.19 8.72 0.61
N ASP A 255 -5.40 9.75 0.91
CA ASP A 255 -4.57 10.47 -0.05
C ASP A 255 -3.09 10.40 0.35
N PHE A 256 -2.23 9.97 -0.57
CA PHE A 256 -0.78 9.93 -0.43
C PHE A 256 -0.17 10.82 -1.52
N VAL A 257 0.59 11.84 -1.13
CA VAL A 257 1.15 12.84 -2.05
C VAL A 257 2.64 13.02 -1.78
N ASP A 258 3.46 12.82 -2.81
CA ASP A 258 4.92 13.03 -2.75
C ASP A 258 5.58 12.22 -1.61
N CYS A 259 5.10 11.00 -1.38
CA CYS A 259 5.63 10.11 -0.35
C CYS A 259 6.75 9.23 -0.93
N ILE A 260 7.81 9.05 -0.13
CA ILE A 260 9.03 8.35 -0.57
C ILE A 260 9.32 7.19 0.39
N GLY A 261 9.66 6.02 -0.18
CA GLY A 261 10.10 4.83 0.56
C GLY A 261 10.92 3.89 -0.33
N ASP A 262 11.51 2.84 0.22
CA ASP A 262 12.20 1.77 -0.51
C ASP A 262 11.19 0.79 -1.13
N SER A 263 10.18 0.38 -0.37
CA SER A 263 8.99 -0.30 -0.90
C SER A 263 7.72 0.41 -0.44
N GLY A 264 6.80 0.66 -1.37
CA GLY A 264 5.55 1.37 -1.10
C GLY A 264 5.78 2.83 -0.69
N GLY A 265 6.05 3.71 -1.65
CA GLY A 265 6.33 5.13 -1.35
C GLY A 265 5.20 5.77 -0.56
N GLY A 266 3.95 5.54 -0.95
CA GLY A 266 2.77 5.88 -0.15
C GLY A 266 2.52 4.88 0.98
N MET A 267 2.28 3.61 0.63
CA MET A 267 1.82 2.59 1.56
C MET A 267 2.53 1.25 1.38
N TYR A 268 3.00 0.66 2.48
CA TYR A 268 3.61 -0.67 2.53
C TYR A 268 2.79 -1.61 3.41
N ILE A 269 2.40 -2.77 2.87
CA ILE A 269 1.63 -3.79 3.56
C ILE A 269 2.32 -5.16 3.46
N PHE A 270 2.72 -5.72 4.60
CA PHE A 270 3.37 -7.04 4.67
C PHE A 270 2.60 -8.00 5.59
N VAL A 271 2.02 -9.05 4.98
CA VAL A 271 1.04 -9.94 5.62
C VAL A 271 1.48 -11.42 5.52
N PRO A 272 2.38 -11.88 6.43
CA PRO A 272 2.82 -13.28 6.46
C PRO A 272 1.98 -14.19 7.39
N TYR A 273 1.05 -13.60 8.15
CA TYR A 273 0.21 -14.30 9.13
C TYR A 273 -1.26 -14.27 8.70
N LYS A 274 -2.09 -15.11 9.34
CA LYS A 274 -3.52 -15.18 9.06
C LYS A 274 -4.20 -13.88 9.52
N ILE A 275 -4.71 -13.09 8.58
CA ILE A 275 -5.46 -11.86 8.91
C ILE A 275 -6.76 -11.72 8.11
N ASN A 276 -7.58 -10.74 8.51
CA ASN A 276 -8.63 -10.14 7.70
C ASN A 276 -8.25 -8.69 7.38
N LEU A 277 -7.92 -8.36 6.13
CA LEU A 277 -7.62 -7.00 5.68
C LEU A 277 -8.72 -6.49 4.75
N VAL A 278 -9.30 -5.34 5.08
CA VAL A 278 -10.33 -4.67 4.28
C VAL A 278 -9.84 -3.27 3.89
N ILE A 279 -9.79 -3.01 2.58
CA ILE A 279 -9.58 -1.68 2.00
C ILE A 279 -10.81 -1.35 1.15
N SER A 280 -11.74 -0.56 1.69
CA SER A 280 -13.08 -0.43 1.10
C SER A 280 -13.45 0.94 0.55
N ASN A 281 -12.61 1.95 0.76
CA ASN A 281 -12.82 3.31 0.29
C ASN A 281 -11.69 3.74 -0.64
N SER A 282 -11.85 4.85 -1.37
CA SER A 282 -10.89 5.23 -2.41
C SER A 282 -9.53 5.63 -1.83
N CYS A 283 -8.47 5.18 -2.50
CA CYS A 283 -7.09 5.50 -2.19
C CYS A 283 -6.42 6.18 -3.39
N THR A 284 -5.86 7.37 -3.19
CA THR A 284 -5.13 8.13 -4.20
C THR A 284 -3.65 8.17 -3.85
N PHE A 285 -2.80 7.86 -4.82
CA PHE A 285 -1.35 7.98 -4.73
C PHE A 285 -0.89 8.93 -5.85
N LEU A 286 -0.26 10.04 -5.46
CA LEU A 286 0.19 11.09 -6.37
C LEU A 286 1.68 11.35 -6.14
N ASP A 287 2.48 11.28 -7.20
CA ASP A 287 3.92 11.58 -7.17
C ASP A 287 4.73 10.73 -6.16
N CYS A 288 4.21 9.55 -5.78
CA CYS A 288 4.88 8.69 -4.83
C CYS A 288 6.02 7.90 -5.50
N THR A 289 7.14 7.75 -4.80
CA THR A 289 8.36 7.13 -5.35
C THR A 289 8.92 6.03 -4.46
N SER A 290 9.34 4.91 -5.06
CA SER A 290 10.06 3.84 -4.35
C SER A 290 10.97 2.98 -5.23
N ASN A 291 11.58 1.92 -4.69
CA ASN A 291 12.15 0.86 -5.52
C ASN A 291 11.06 -0.14 -5.95
N ASP A 292 10.19 -0.58 -5.05
CA ASP A 292 9.07 -1.47 -5.38
C ASP A 292 7.73 -0.81 -5.07
N GLY A 293 6.88 -0.62 -6.09
CA GLY A 293 5.54 -0.07 -5.90
C GLY A 293 5.56 1.41 -5.49
N GLY A 294 5.70 2.34 -6.45
CA GLY A 294 5.89 3.76 -6.14
C GLY A 294 4.80 4.32 -5.22
N GLY A 295 3.54 3.96 -5.47
CA GLY A 295 2.42 4.23 -4.57
C GLY A 295 2.27 3.17 -3.47
N MET A 296 2.11 1.90 -3.84
CA MET A 296 1.76 0.82 -2.92
C MET A 296 2.56 -0.46 -3.15
N PHE A 297 3.02 -1.05 -2.05
CA PHE A 297 3.57 -2.41 -2.02
C PHE A 297 2.67 -3.32 -1.16
N LEU A 298 2.33 -4.50 -1.68
CA LEU A 298 1.54 -5.50 -0.97
C LEU A 298 2.13 -6.90 -1.14
N TYR A 299 2.41 -7.57 -0.02
CA TYR A 299 2.84 -8.96 0.04
C TYR A 299 1.93 -9.78 0.95
N SER A 300 1.53 -10.98 0.50
CA SER A 300 0.94 -11.99 1.37
C SER A 300 1.18 -13.42 0.89
N ASP A 301 1.39 -14.35 1.82
CA ASP A 301 1.69 -15.76 1.53
C ASP A 301 0.92 -16.80 2.39
N ASN A 302 0.05 -16.37 3.30
CA ASN A 302 -0.63 -17.25 4.24
C ASN A 302 -2.05 -17.61 3.76
N ILE A 303 -2.31 -18.92 3.59
CA ILE A 303 -3.54 -19.49 3.01
C ILE A 303 -4.83 -19.13 3.75
N ASP A 304 -4.76 -18.89 5.06
CA ASP A 304 -5.93 -18.58 5.88
C ASP A 304 -6.26 -17.07 5.89
N THR A 305 -5.50 -16.26 5.14
CA THR A 305 -5.69 -14.82 5.02
C THR A 305 -6.86 -14.47 4.12
N ASN A 306 -7.65 -13.49 4.52
CA ASN A 306 -8.68 -12.86 3.71
C ASN A 306 -8.30 -11.39 3.43
N ILE A 307 -8.05 -11.04 2.18
CA ILE A 307 -7.80 -9.65 1.75
C ILE A 307 -8.91 -9.21 0.79
N GLN A 308 -9.64 -8.15 1.16
CA GLN A 308 -10.73 -7.58 0.38
C GLN A 308 -10.42 -6.14 0.02
N ILE A 309 -10.19 -5.88 -1.27
CA ILE A 309 -9.97 -4.53 -1.79
C ILE A 309 -11.18 -4.16 -2.66
N THR A 310 -12.07 -3.34 -2.11
CA THR A 310 -13.30 -2.89 -2.76
C THR A 310 -13.33 -1.39 -3.07
N GLY A 311 -12.41 -0.63 -2.49
CA GLY A 311 -12.18 0.76 -2.83
C GLY A 311 -11.60 0.94 -4.23
N GLU A 312 -11.81 2.12 -4.81
CA GLU A 312 -11.12 2.55 -6.03
C GLU A 312 -9.66 2.90 -5.72
N LEU A 313 -8.73 2.48 -6.57
CA LEU A 313 -7.32 2.79 -6.41
C LEU A 313 -6.85 3.65 -7.59
N SER A 314 -6.24 4.79 -7.31
CA SER A 314 -5.71 5.69 -8.32
C SER A 314 -4.24 5.99 -8.06
N PHE A 315 -3.40 5.76 -9.06
CA PHE A 315 -1.97 6.04 -9.06
C PHE A 315 -1.69 7.05 -10.19
N ASP A 316 -1.23 8.25 -9.84
CA ASP A 316 -0.89 9.31 -10.80
C ASP A 316 0.58 9.72 -10.59
N SER A 317 1.37 9.65 -11.65
CA SER A 317 2.77 10.10 -11.68
C SER A 317 3.68 9.39 -10.66
N CYS A 318 3.29 8.18 -10.22
CA CYS A 318 4.12 7.36 -9.34
C CYS A 318 5.29 6.73 -10.10
N SER A 319 6.45 6.57 -9.45
CA SER A 319 7.63 5.98 -10.07
C SER A 319 8.34 4.96 -9.20
N SER A 320 8.91 3.92 -9.82
CA SER A 320 9.72 2.94 -9.09
C SER A 320 10.79 2.21 -9.92
N TYR A 321 11.52 1.27 -9.30
CA TYR A 321 12.31 0.29 -10.05
C TYR A 321 11.38 -0.76 -10.68
N GLN A 322 10.46 -1.34 -9.90
CA GLN A 322 9.42 -2.27 -10.39
C GLN A 322 8.02 -1.86 -9.92
N GLY A 323 7.04 -1.89 -10.83
CA GLY A 323 5.65 -1.54 -10.53
C GLY A 323 5.48 -0.06 -10.20
N GLY A 324 5.46 0.83 -11.19
CA GLY A 324 5.56 2.28 -10.96
C GLY A 324 4.51 2.82 -9.99
N GLY A 325 3.28 2.32 -10.03
CA GLY A 325 2.24 2.58 -9.04
C GLY A 325 2.12 1.49 -7.97
N LEU A 326 1.98 0.23 -8.39
CA LEU A 326 1.67 -0.90 -7.51
C LEU A 326 2.61 -2.09 -7.74
N TYR A 327 3.14 -2.63 -6.65
CA TYR A 327 3.86 -3.91 -6.64
C TYR A 327 3.12 -4.92 -5.76
N LEU A 328 2.71 -6.05 -6.36
CA LEU A 328 1.83 -7.05 -5.75
C LEU A 328 2.45 -8.45 -5.82
N LEU A 329 2.69 -9.06 -4.65
CA LEU A 329 3.21 -10.42 -4.51
C LEU A 329 2.24 -11.29 -3.71
N ILE A 330 1.68 -12.33 -4.33
CA ILE A 330 0.73 -13.23 -3.68
C ILE A 330 1.15 -14.69 -3.85
N SER A 331 1.14 -15.43 -2.74
CA SER A 331 1.42 -16.86 -2.69
C SER A 331 0.39 -17.60 -1.83
N ASN A 332 0.00 -18.83 -2.19
CA ASN A 332 -0.86 -19.71 -1.38
C ASN A 332 -2.28 -19.22 -1.00
N LEU A 333 -2.70 -17.99 -1.34
CA LEU A 333 -4.02 -17.44 -1.00
C LEU A 333 -4.69 -16.76 -2.18
N SER A 334 -5.98 -16.44 -2.04
CA SER A 334 -6.75 -15.68 -3.03
C SER A 334 -7.00 -14.23 -2.58
N ILE A 335 -6.73 -13.28 -3.46
CA ILE A 335 -7.06 -11.85 -3.30
C ILE A 335 -7.93 -11.37 -4.45
N SER A 336 -8.86 -10.46 -4.18
CA SER A 336 -9.68 -9.82 -5.21
C SER A 336 -9.73 -8.30 -5.08
N PHE A 337 -9.70 -7.64 -6.24
CA PHE A 337 -9.88 -6.21 -6.44
C PHE A 337 -11.22 -6.00 -7.15
N MET A 338 -12.21 -5.43 -6.45
CA MET A 338 -13.59 -5.38 -6.94
C MET A 338 -13.90 -4.16 -7.80
N ASN A 339 -13.11 -3.10 -7.71
CA ASN A 339 -13.38 -1.82 -8.35
C ASN A 339 -12.24 -1.41 -9.29
N ILE A 340 -12.41 -0.27 -9.97
CA ILE A 340 -11.47 0.25 -10.95
C ILE A 340 -10.13 0.55 -10.28
N ILE A 341 -9.04 0.20 -10.98
CA ILE A 341 -7.69 0.63 -10.67
C ILE A 341 -7.18 1.46 -11.84
N LEU A 342 -6.82 2.71 -11.55
CA LEU A 342 -6.29 3.66 -12.52
C LEU A 342 -4.80 3.88 -12.30
N PHE A 343 -4.02 3.70 -13.36
CA PHE A 343 -2.62 4.10 -13.46
C PHE A 343 -2.51 5.17 -14.54
N LYS A 344 -1.95 6.32 -14.18
CA LYS A 344 -1.74 7.44 -15.08
C LYS A 344 -0.34 7.99 -14.89
N ASP A 345 0.37 8.21 -15.99
CA ASP A 345 1.72 8.79 -15.99
C ASP A 345 2.73 8.05 -15.09
N CYS A 346 2.48 6.76 -14.78
CA CYS A 346 3.34 5.97 -13.92
C CYS A 346 4.56 5.45 -14.70
N SER A 347 5.70 5.30 -14.01
CA SER A 347 6.91 4.77 -14.66
C SER A 347 7.70 3.79 -13.81
N SER A 348 8.35 2.82 -14.45
CA SER A 348 9.32 1.94 -13.79
C SER A 348 10.63 1.81 -14.56
N GLN A 349 11.73 1.51 -13.85
CA GLN A 349 13.07 1.38 -14.44
C GLN A 349 13.37 -0.03 -14.97
N ASP A 350 12.52 -1.00 -14.69
CA ASP A 350 12.70 -2.41 -15.05
C ASP A 350 11.38 -2.94 -15.61
N SER A 351 10.44 -3.31 -14.74
CA SER A 351 9.22 -4.00 -15.14
C SER A 351 7.96 -3.34 -14.59
N GLY A 352 6.89 -3.33 -15.38
CA GLY A 352 5.54 -2.89 -14.98
C GLY A 352 5.44 -1.38 -14.72
N GLY A 353 5.29 -0.57 -15.76
CA GLY A 353 5.29 0.89 -15.60
C GLY A 353 4.16 1.42 -14.71
N GLY A 354 2.99 0.79 -14.72
CA GLY A 354 1.93 1.00 -13.73
C GLY A 354 1.93 -0.05 -12.63
N ILE A 355 1.94 -1.34 -13.00
CA ILE A 355 1.79 -2.44 -12.04
C ILE A 355 2.77 -3.58 -12.29
N TYR A 356 3.31 -4.14 -11.22
CA TYR A 356 4.01 -5.43 -11.21
C TYR A 356 3.21 -6.44 -10.39
N VAL A 357 2.85 -7.57 -11.00
CA VAL A 357 2.04 -8.61 -10.38
C VAL A 357 2.76 -9.95 -10.45
N TYR A 358 2.93 -10.59 -9.29
CA TYR A 358 3.47 -11.94 -9.16
C TYR A 358 2.52 -12.83 -8.36
N CYS A 359 2.15 -13.97 -8.94
CA CYS A 359 1.33 -14.97 -8.26
C CYS A 359 1.98 -16.36 -8.31
N SER A 360 2.06 -17.04 -7.16
CA SER A 360 2.70 -18.34 -7.09
C SER A 360 2.06 -19.31 -6.10
N ASN A 361 2.48 -20.58 -6.15
CA ASN A 361 2.16 -21.64 -5.18
C ASN A 361 0.66 -21.75 -4.89
N GLU A 362 -0.14 -22.01 -5.92
CA GLU A 362 -1.62 -22.12 -5.82
C GLU A 362 -2.35 -20.83 -5.39
N GLY A 363 -1.63 -19.70 -5.32
CA GLY A 363 -2.24 -18.39 -5.10
C GLY A 363 -3.15 -17.97 -6.26
N MET A 364 -4.06 -17.06 -5.98
CA MET A 364 -4.98 -16.48 -6.96
C MET A 364 -5.09 -14.96 -6.80
N ILE A 365 -4.95 -14.23 -7.89
CA ILE A 365 -5.18 -12.77 -7.93
C ILE A 365 -6.31 -12.50 -8.92
N GLN A 366 -7.37 -11.85 -8.46
CA GLN A 366 -8.54 -11.51 -9.28
C GLN A 366 -8.75 -10.01 -9.36
N PHE A 367 -8.56 -9.43 -10.54
CA PHE A 367 -8.99 -8.06 -10.85
C PHE A 367 -10.38 -8.12 -11.47
N ASN A 368 -11.41 -8.00 -10.63
CA ASN A 368 -12.82 -8.06 -11.05
C ASN A 368 -13.28 -6.71 -11.61
N GLY A 369 -12.75 -5.61 -11.06
CA GLY A 369 -12.90 -4.27 -11.64
C GLY A 369 -11.92 -4.04 -12.81
N GLU A 370 -12.05 -2.88 -13.46
CA GLU A 370 -11.26 -2.54 -14.64
C GLU A 370 -9.83 -2.10 -14.30
N LEU A 371 -8.86 -2.50 -15.14
CA LEU A 371 -7.48 -2.01 -15.08
C LEU A 371 -7.24 -1.00 -16.20
N ASN A 372 -6.95 0.25 -15.84
CA ASN A 372 -6.74 1.33 -16.81
C ASN A 372 -5.32 1.90 -16.68
N PHE A 373 -4.54 1.81 -17.77
CA PHE A 373 -3.17 2.33 -17.88
C PHE A 373 -3.14 3.42 -18.94
N ASN A 374 -2.77 4.64 -18.53
CA ASN A 374 -2.69 5.79 -19.43
C ASN A 374 -1.30 6.42 -19.34
N ASN A 375 -0.58 6.44 -20.45
CA ASN A 375 0.76 7.02 -20.54
C ASN A 375 1.73 6.44 -19.50
N CYS A 376 1.65 5.13 -19.27
CA CYS A 376 2.56 4.43 -18.36
C CYS A 376 3.78 3.91 -19.13
N SER A 377 4.95 3.85 -18.49
CA SER A 377 6.16 3.37 -19.15
C SER A 377 7.06 2.51 -18.26
N SER A 378 7.69 1.50 -18.85
CA SER A 378 8.82 0.79 -18.24
C SER A 378 10.00 0.78 -19.21
N ILE A 379 11.21 0.53 -18.71
CA ILE A 379 12.38 0.40 -19.59
C ILE A 379 12.33 -0.97 -20.28
N ASP A 380 12.18 -2.05 -19.51
CA ASP A 380 12.30 -3.40 -20.04
C ASP A 380 10.93 -4.00 -20.36
N LEU A 381 10.12 -4.32 -19.35
CA LEU A 381 8.97 -5.20 -19.52
C LEU A 381 7.65 -4.52 -19.14
N GLY A 382 6.67 -4.49 -20.04
CA GLY A 382 5.28 -4.12 -19.73
C GLY A 382 5.09 -2.65 -19.36
N GLY A 383 4.85 -1.78 -20.33
CA GLY A 383 4.77 -0.33 -20.09
C GLY A 383 3.59 0.07 -19.21
N GLY A 384 2.44 -0.57 -19.40
CA GLY A 384 1.31 -0.53 -18.46
C GLY A 384 1.49 -1.50 -17.29
N GLY A 385 1.75 -2.77 -17.58
CA GLY A 385 1.82 -3.78 -16.52
C GLY A 385 2.61 -5.04 -16.87
N PHE A 386 3.20 -5.63 -15.83
CA PHE A 386 3.89 -6.91 -15.86
C PHE A 386 3.13 -7.94 -15.03
N PHE A 387 2.70 -9.04 -15.65
CA PHE A 387 1.95 -10.10 -15.00
C PHE A 387 2.71 -11.42 -15.08
N TYR A 388 3.06 -11.98 -13.92
CA TYR A 388 3.85 -13.19 -13.83
C TYR A 388 3.21 -14.25 -12.93
N THR A 389 3.08 -15.48 -13.45
CA THR A 389 2.68 -16.66 -12.66
C THR A 389 3.67 -17.82 -12.72
N THR A 390 3.78 -18.53 -11.60
CA THR A 390 4.60 -19.73 -11.45
C THR A 390 4.02 -20.70 -10.42
N ASN A 391 4.44 -21.97 -10.41
CA ASN A 391 4.05 -22.97 -9.41
C ASN A 391 2.52 -23.04 -9.17
N LYS A 392 1.73 -23.14 -10.25
CA LYS A 392 0.25 -23.17 -10.20
C LYS A 392 -0.42 -21.86 -9.74
N GLY A 393 0.30 -20.73 -9.77
CA GLY A 393 -0.31 -19.42 -9.55
C GLY A 393 -1.34 -19.09 -10.62
N HIS A 394 -2.39 -18.34 -10.24
CA HIS A 394 -3.48 -17.99 -11.13
C HIS A 394 -3.80 -16.50 -11.07
N ILE A 395 -3.66 -15.79 -12.19
CA ILE A 395 -4.09 -14.40 -12.32
C ILE A 395 -5.30 -14.34 -13.23
N VAL A 396 -6.35 -13.63 -12.81
CA VAL A 396 -7.54 -13.35 -13.60
C VAL A 396 -7.76 -11.85 -13.65
N THR A 397 -7.89 -11.30 -14.85
CA THR A 397 -8.22 -9.88 -15.05
C THR A 397 -9.55 -9.74 -15.78
N ASN A 398 -10.26 -8.65 -15.54
CA ASN A 398 -11.47 -8.29 -16.25
C ASN A 398 -11.37 -6.85 -16.75
N ASN A 399 -11.52 -6.64 -18.06
CA ASN A 399 -11.38 -5.36 -18.74
C ASN A 399 -10.01 -4.71 -18.52
N ILE A 400 -9.25 -4.57 -19.61
CA ILE A 400 -7.96 -3.86 -19.56
C ILE A 400 -7.94 -2.80 -20.65
N THR A 401 -7.54 -1.59 -20.28
CA THR A 401 -7.27 -0.51 -21.23
C THR A 401 -5.83 -0.05 -21.07
N CYS A 402 -5.04 -0.09 -22.14
CA CYS A 402 -3.71 0.49 -22.22
C CYS A 402 -3.70 1.55 -23.33
N ILE A 403 -3.36 2.79 -22.98
CA ILE A 403 -3.29 3.92 -23.91
C ILE A 403 -1.93 4.59 -23.75
N ASP A 404 -1.22 4.80 -24.87
CA ASP A 404 0.06 5.49 -24.91
C ASP A 404 1.14 4.87 -24.01
N CYS A 405 1.09 3.55 -23.79
CA CYS A 405 2.07 2.85 -22.94
C CYS A 405 3.33 2.45 -23.71
N ILE A 406 4.49 2.46 -23.03
CA ILE A 406 5.81 2.26 -23.67
C ILE A 406 6.70 1.31 -22.86
N ALA A 407 7.31 0.31 -23.51
CA ALA A 407 8.34 -0.57 -22.95
C ALA A 407 9.17 -1.24 -24.04
N GLU A 408 10.35 -1.81 -23.73
CA GLU A 408 11.09 -2.63 -24.71
C GLU A 408 10.29 -3.87 -25.15
N GLU A 409 9.72 -4.60 -24.20
CA GLU A 409 8.87 -5.77 -24.46
C GLU A 409 7.48 -5.56 -23.87
N GLY A 410 6.46 -5.57 -24.73
CA GLY A 410 5.07 -5.41 -24.30
C GLY A 410 4.76 -3.95 -23.96
N GLY A 411 4.66 -3.09 -24.97
CA GLY A 411 4.43 -1.65 -24.75
C GLY A 411 3.23 -1.36 -23.85
N GLY A 412 2.13 -2.09 -24.04
CA GLY A 412 1.02 -2.13 -23.09
C GLY A 412 1.27 -3.09 -21.93
N LEU A 413 1.32 -4.39 -22.22
CA LEU A 413 1.49 -5.42 -21.19
C LEU A 413 2.56 -6.45 -21.56
N PHE A 414 3.25 -6.94 -20.53
CA PHE A 414 4.06 -8.15 -20.61
C PHE A 414 3.45 -9.23 -19.72
N VAL A 415 3.19 -10.39 -20.29
CA VAL A 415 2.48 -11.49 -19.61
C VAL A 415 3.31 -12.75 -19.69
N TYR A 416 3.70 -13.26 -18.52
CA TYR A 416 4.60 -14.39 -18.37
C TYR A 416 3.99 -15.49 -17.51
N SER A 417 3.88 -16.69 -18.06
CA SER A 417 3.47 -17.88 -17.29
C SER A 417 4.49 -19.00 -17.41
N TRP A 418 4.94 -19.49 -16.25
CA TRP A 418 5.98 -20.51 -16.13
C TRP A 418 5.49 -21.72 -15.31
N SER A 419 5.92 -22.92 -15.69
CA SER A 419 5.60 -24.23 -15.08
C SER A 419 4.17 -24.75 -15.30
N GLU A 420 4.03 -26.07 -15.12
CA GLU A 420 2.77 -26.80 -15.28
C GLU A 420 1.67 -26.21 -14.38
N ILE A 421 0.52 -25.93 -15.01
CA ILE A 421 -0.75 -25.50 -14.37
C ILE A 421 -0.75 -24.04 -13.88
N SER A 422 0.30 -23.24 -14.13
CA SER A 422 0.21 -21.79 -13.96
C SER A 422 -0.68 -21.17 -15.04
N VAL A 423 -1.62 -20.30 -14.65
CA VAL A 423 -2.63 -19.73 -15.56
C VAL A 423 -2.68 -18.22 -15.43
N ILE A 424 -2.72 -17.53 -16.57
CA ILE A 424 -3.15 -16.12 -16.63
C ILE A 424 -4.35 -16.03 -17.56
N GLU A 425 -5.49 -15.58 -17.03
CA GLU A 425 -6.71 -15.32 -17.77
C GLU A 425 -6.92 -13.82 -17.94
N LEU A 426 -6.79 -13.35 -19.19
CA LEU A 426 -7.14 -11.99 -19.58
C LEU A 426 -8.55 -11.99 -20.17
N SER A 427 -9.52 -11.57 -19.37
CA SER A 427 -10.94 -11.62 -19.73
C SER A 427 -11.58 -10.23 -19.91
N GLY A 428 -12.85 -10.22 -20.32
CA GLY A 428 -13.60 -8.99 -20.59
C GLY A 428 -13.21 -8.31 -21.91
N ILE A 429 -13.23 -6.99 -21.95
CA ILE A 429 -12.82 -6.20 -23.12
C ILE A 429 -11.40 -5.68 -22.90
N MET A 430 -10.47 -6.11 -23.75
CA MET A 430 -9.10 -5.60 -23.76
C MET A 430 -8.90 -4.62 -24.90
N THR A 431 -8.33 -3.45 -24.60
CA THR A 431 -8.10 -2.36 -25.54
C THR A 431 -6.69 -1.84 -25.39
N PHE A 432 -5.92 -1.88 -26.47
CA PHE A 432 -4.57 -1.33 -26.56
C PHE A 432 -4.54 -0.29 -27.67
N VAL A 433 -4.14 0.94 -27.34
CA VAL A 433 -4.15 2.06 -28.27
C VAL A 433 -2.82 2.79 -28.19
N ASP A 434 -2.19 2.98 -29.35
CA ASP A 434 -0.97 3.79 -29.49
C ASP A 434 0.19 3.33 -28.56
N CYS A 435 0.22 2.05 -28.19
CA CYS A 435 1.28 1.47 -27.37
C CYS A 435 2.52 1.13 -28.20
N VAL A 436 3.71 1.29 -27.63
CA VAL A 436 4.99 1.20 -28.35
C VAL A 436 5.96 0.26 -27.63
N GLY A 437 6.63 -0.61 -28.40
CA GLY A 437 7.81 -1.32 -27.91
C GLY A 437 8.76 -1.79 -28.99
N GLN A 438 9.78 -2.57 -28.62
CA GLN A 438 10.63 -3.28 -29.59
C GLN A 438 9.94 -4.57 -30.03
N SER A 439 9.31 -5.28 -29.10
CA SER A 439 8.54 -6.50 -29.36
C SER A 439 7.16 -6.42 -28.68
N GLY A 440 6.10 -6.68 -29.44
CA GLY A 440 4.73 -6.67 -28.90
C GLY A 440 4.28 -5.26 -28.51
N GLY A 441 3.99 -4.41 -29.50
CA GLY A 441 3.68 -3.00 -29.25
C GLY A 441 2.54 -2.80 -28.25
N GLY A 442 1.49 -3.62 -28.31
CA GLY A 442 0.46 -3.67 -27.28
C GLY A 442 0.70 -4.76 -26.24
N LEU A 443 0.98 -5.99 -26.68
CA LEU A 443 1.03 -7.15 -25.79
C LEU A 443 2.20 -8.06 -26.14
N TYR A 444 2.97 -8.44 -25.12
CA TYR A 444 3.98 -9.49 -25.19
C TYR A 444 3.53 -10.67 -24.34
N ILE A 445 3.57 -11.86 -24.92
CA ILE A 445 3.17 -13.13 -24.29
C ILE A 445 4.40 -14.05 -24.25
N ASP A 446 4.86 -14.39 -23.05
CA ASP A 446 5.90 -15.38 -22.78
C ASP A 446 5.29 -16.60 -22.08
N LEU A 447 5.40 -17.78 -22.69
CA LEU A 447 4.95 -19.04 -22.12
C LEU A 447 6.07 -20.06 -22.09
N GLN A 448 6.37 -20.53 -20.89
CA GLN A 448 7.45 -21.48 -20.66
C GLN A 448 7.01 -22.68 -19.83
N GLN A 449 7.59 -23.86 -20.11
CA GLN A 449 7.47 -25.07 -19.27
C GLN A 449 6.00 -25.45 -18.98
N SER A 450 5.16 -25.53 -20.00
CA SER A 450 3.73 -25.87 -19.88
C SER A 450 2.83 -24.83 -19.17
N GLY A 451 3.28 -23.57 -19.05
CA GLY A 451 2.43 -22.46 -18.63
C GLY A 451 1.25 -22.21 -19.59
N GLN A 452 0.19 -21.60 -19.07
CA GLN A 452 -1.04 -21.35 -19.82
C GLN A 452 -1.46 -19.88 -19.78
N ILE A 453 -1.86 -19.34 -20.93
CA ILE A 453 -2.50 -18.04 -21.05
C ILE A 453 -3.82 -18.20 -21.81
N LEU A 454 -4.89 -17.64 -21.25
CA LEU A 454 -6.22 -17.57 -21.84
C LEU A 454 -6.59 -16.12 -22.08
N ILE A 455 -6.90 -15.76 -23.32
CA ILE A 455 -7.47 -14.47 -23.69
C ILE A 455 -8.91 -14.73 -24.11
N SER A 456 -9.89 -14.14 -23.43
CA SER A 456 -11.32 -14.39 -23.71
C SER A 456 -12.05 -13.15 -24.21
N ASN A 457 -13.24 -13.35 -24.79
CA ASN A 457 -14.17 -12.31 -25.25
C ASN A 457 -13.65 -11.44 -26.41
N ARG A 458 -13.15 -10.22 -26.16
CA ARG A 458 -12.70 -9.30 -27.22
C ARG A 458 -11.38 -8.63 -26.84
N CYS A 459 -10.41 -8.71 -27.73
CA CYS A 459 -9.14 -8.00 -27.62
C CYS A 459 -8.95 -7.13 -28.86
N THR A 460 -8.76 -5.83 -28.68
CA THR A 460 -8.57 -4.86 -29.76
C THR A 460 -7.24 -4.14 -29.58
N LEU A 461 -6.40 -4.18 -30.62
CA LEU A 461 -5.14 -3.46 -30.67
C LEU A 461 -5.17 -2.49 -31.85
N THR A 462 -4.97 -1.20 -31.58
CA THR A 462 -5.10 -0.15 -32.57
C THR A 462 -3.88 0.76 -32.56
N ARG A 463 -3.23 0.89 -33.72
CA ARG A 463 -2.04 1.74 -33.92
C ARG A 463 -0.87 1.43 -32.97
N CYS A 464 -0.77 0.19 -32.50
CA CYS A 464 0.40 -0.25 -31.74
C CYS A 464 1.61 -0.43 -32.67
N ILE A 465 2.80 -0.13 -32.14
CA ILE A 465 4.05 -0.13 -32.92
C ILE A 465 5.08 -1.00 -32.20
N ALA A 466 5.67 -1.95 -32.93
CA ALA A 466 6.84 -2.69 -32.47
C ALA A 466 8.02 -2.46 -33.42
N GLU A 467 9.21 -2.15 -32.94
CA GLU A 467 10.37 -1.94 -33.84
C GLU A 467 10.76 -3.23 -34.58
N LEU A 468 10.71 -4.37 -33.91
CA LEU A 468 11.25 -5.64 -34.40
C LEU A 468 10.16 -6.66 -34.71
N TYR A 469 9.32 -7.00 -33.73
CA TYR A 469 8.43 -8.15 -33.82
C TYR A 469 7.03 -7.86 -33.25
N GLY A 470 5.98 -8.20 -34.00
CA GLY A 470 4.62 -8.20 -33.47
C GLY A 470 4.09 -6.79 -33.16
N GLY A 471 3.71 -6.03 -34.19
CA GLY A 471 3.29 -4.63 -34.00
C GLY A 471 2.15 -4.47 -33.01
N GLY A 472 1.18 -5.37 -33.05
CA GLY A 472 0.18 -5.53 -31.99
C GLY A 472 0.66 -6.50 -30.91
N ILE A 473 0.86 -7.76 -31.28
CA ILE A 473 1.15 -8.85 -30.34
C ILE A 473 2.43 -9.59 -30.73
N TYR A 474 3.30 -9.81 -29.76
CA TYR A 474 4.39 -10.78 -29.84
C TYR A 474 4.11 -11.98 -28.94
N ILE A 475 4.32 -13.19 -29.46
CA ILE A 475 4.11 -14.44 -28.75
C ILE A 475 5.40 -15.26 -28.81
N TYR A 476 5.97 -15.57 -27.66
CA TYR A 476 7.10 -16.47 -27.49
C TYR A 476 6.69 -17.69 -26.69
N LEU A 477 6.82 -18.87 -27.30
CA LEU A 477 6.55 -20.15 -26.64
C LEU A 477 7.83 -20.97 -26.53
N TYR A 478 8.10 -21.54 -25.36
CA TYR A 478 9.23 -22.43 -25.10
C TYR A 478 8.84 -23.61 -24.21
N ASN A 479 9.25 -24.83 -24.55
CA ASN A 479 8.97 -26.07 -23.80
C ASN A 479 7.48 -26.28 -23.42
N GLN A 480 6.60 -26.41 -24.43
CA GLN A 480 5.20 -26.88 -24.31
C GLN A 480 4.17 -25.88 -23.75
N GLY A 481 4.32 -24.58 -23.96
CA GLY A 481 3.30 -23.57 -23.59
C GLY A 481 1.96 -23.71 -24.32
N ASN A 482 0.86 -23.32 -23.66
CA ASN A 482 -0.49 -23.30 -24.24
C ASN A 482 -1.09 -21.89 -24.22
N LEU A 483 -1.32 -21.32 -25.41
CA LEU A 483 -2.05 -20.08 -25.59
C LEU A 483 -3.42 -20.37 -26.21
N THR A 484 -4.47 -19.87 -25.57
CA THR A 484 -5.82 -19.94 -26.12
C THR A 484 -6.42 -18.55 -26.18
N ILE A 485 -6.87 -18.13 -27.36
CA ILE A 485 -7.60 -16.88 -27.61
C ILE A 485 -9.04 -17.23 -27.98
N ASN A 486 -9.86 -17.36 -26.93
CA ASN A 486 -11.28 -17.66 -26.98
C ASN A 486 -12.11 -16.39 -27.10
N GLY A 487 -11.99 -15.73 -28.25
CA GLY A 487 -12.64 -14.45 -28.47
C GLY A 487 -12.44 -13.90 -29.87
N GLU A 488 -12.91 -12.68 -30.07
CA GLU A 488 -12.64 -11.86 -31.24
C GLU A 488 -11.36 -11.03 -31.00
N LEU A 489 -10.30 -11.36 -31.72
CA LEU A 489 -9.07 -10.60 -31.77
C LEU A 489 -9.07 -9.68 -33.00
N ILE A 490 -9.01 -8.37 -32.76
CA ILE A 490 -9.02 -7.33 -33.79
C ILE A 490 -7.72 -6.53 -33.67
N ILE A 491 -6.97 -6.44 -34.78
CA ILE A 491 -5.71 -5.71 -34.83
C ILE A 491 -5.76 -4.75 -36.00
N GLU A 492 -5.69 -3.45 -35.72
CA GLU A 492 -5.90 -2.39 -36.70
C GLU A 492 -4.71 -1.45 -36.74
N ASN A 493 -4.21 -1.16 -37.94
CA ASN A 493 -3.17 -0.16 -38.17
C ASN A 493 -1.89 -0.38 -37.35
N CYS A 494 -1.61 -1.62 -36.93
CA CYS A 494 -0.40 -1.94 -36.19
C CYS A 494 0.79 -2.17 -37.13
N THR A 495 1.99 -1.83 -36.65
CA THR A 495 3.19 -1.83 -37.50
C THR A 495 4.39 -2.46 -36.82
N SER A 496 5.18 -3.24 -37.57
CA SER A 496 6.49 -3.72 -37.12
C SER A 496 7.41 -4.13 -38.27
N ASN A 497 8.68 -4.48 -37.99
CA ASN A 497 9.54 -5.06 -39.01
C ASN A 497 9.07 -6.48 -39.41
N ASN A 498 8.71 -7.32 -38.45
CA ASN A 498 8.18 -8.66 -38.68
C ASN A 498 6.86 -8.88 -37.91
N GLY A 499 5.81 -9.34 -38.59
CA GLY A 499 4.51 -9.56 -37.94
C GLY A 499 3.79 -8.25 -37.60
N GLY A 500 3.36 -7.48 -38.60
CA GLY A 500 2.79 -6.14 -38.37
C GLY A 500 1.60 -6.15 -37.41
N GLY A 501 0.76 -7.18 -37.50
CA GLY A 501 -0.24 -7.48 -36.47
C GLY A 501 0.32 -8.38 -35.37
N ILE A 502 0.62 -9.63 -35.72
CA ILE A 502 1.10 -10.65 -34.78
C ILE A 502 2.42 -11.26 -35.27
N PHE A 503 3.36 -11.45 -34.35
CA PHE A 503 4.51 -12.33 -34.57
C PHE A 503 4.52 -13.46 -33.54
N ILE A 504 4.74 -14.69 -34.01
CA ILE A 504 4.80 -15.89 -33.19
C ILE A 504 6.17 -16.53 -33.35
N ASP A 505 6.91 -16.71 -32.26
CA ASP A 505 8.16 -17.47 -32.21
C ASP A 505 7.98 -18.75 -31.38
N LEU A 506 8.29 -19.89 -31.98
CA LEU A 506 8.12 -21.20 -31.37
C LEU A 506 9.47 -21.93 -31.31
N TYR A 507 9.98 -22.17 -30.11
CA TYR A 507 11.27 -22.86 -29.93
C TYR A 507 11.16 -24.10 -29.02
N ASP A 508 11.76 -25.22 -29.45
CA ASP A 508 11.83 -26.50 -28.71
C ASP A 508 10.48 -27.03 -28.16
N ASN A 509 9.40 -26.87 -28.94
CA ASN A 509 8.05 -27.12 -28.46
C ASN A 509 7.46 -28.43 -29.00
N ALA A 510 7.73 -29.57 -28.38
CA ALA A 510 7.15 -30.85 -28.82
C ALA A 510 5.61 -30.83 -28.98
N ASN A 511 4.89 -30.02 -28.18
CA ASN A 511 3.42 -30.01 -28.08
C ASN A 511 2.78 -28.63 -27.78
N ALA A 512 3.39 -27.50 -28.18
CA ALA A 512 2.75 -26.20 -27.94
C ALA A 512 1.40 -26.08 -28.68
N THR A 513 0.42 -25.38 -28.10
CA THR A 513 -0.87 -25.12 -28.74
C THR A 513 -1.18 -23.63 -28.75
N ILE A 514 -1.52 -23.10 -29.92
CA ILE A 514 -2.04 -21.74 -30.09
C ILE A 514 -3.39 -21.84 -30.77
N GLU A 515 -4.46 -21.70 -30.01
CA GLU A 515 -5.82 -21.65 -30.53
C GLU A 515 -6.27 -20.19 -30.62
N ILE A 516 -6.70 -19.75 -31.81
CA ILE A 516 -7.24 -18.40 -32.01
C ILE A 516 -8.56 -18.54 -32.75
N ASN A 517 -9.69 -18.32 -32.09
CA ASN A 517 -10.99 -18.64 -32.69
C ASN A 517 -11.35 -17.68 -33.83
N LYS A 518 -11.16 -16.38 -33.63
CA LYS A 518 -11.48 -15.35 -34.63
C LYS A 518 -10.43 -14.25 -34.64
N LEU A 519 -9.79 -14.08 -35.80
CA LEU A 519 -8.75 -13.08 -36.01
C LEU A 519 -9.14 -12.14 -37.15
N THR A 520 -9.05 -10.83 -36.90
CA THR A 520 -9.20 -9.80 -37.94
C THR A 520 -8.02 -8.85 -37.87
N CYS A 521 -7.20 -8.82 -38.92
CA CYS A 521 -6.14 -7.82 -39.08
C CYS A 521 -6.53 -6.83 -40.18
N ILE A 522 -6.42 -5.53 -39.90
CA ILE A 522 -6.83 -4.44 -40.81
C ILE A 522 -5.69 -3.44 -40.93
N GLU A 523 -5.24 -3.18 -42.15
CA GLU A 523 -4.23 -2.14 -42.45
C GLU A 523 -2.90 -2.30 -41.67
N CYS A 524 -2.59 -3.52 -41.19
CA CYS A 524 -1.32 -3.78 -40.53
C CYS A 524 -0.16 -3.80 -41.53
N LYS A 525 1.03 -3.34 -41.13
CA LYS A 525 2.20 -3.18 -42.02
C LYS A 525 3.45 -3.81 -41.45
N SER A 526 4.23 -4.49 -42.30
CA SER A 526 5.58 -4.93 -41.94
C SER A 526 6.48 -5.21 -43.15
N HIS A 527 7.76 -5.51 -42.94
CA HIS A 527 8.61 -6.04 -44.02
C HIS A 527 8.32 -7.53 -44.26
N ARG A 528 8.00 -8.28 -43.20
CA ARG A 528 7.68 -9.73 -43.28
C ARG A 528 6.41 -10.03 -42.51
N GLY A 529 5.40 -10.60 -43.18
CA GLY A 529 4.13 -11.02 -42.56
C GLY A 529 3.35 -9.85 -41.96
N SER A 530 2.69 -9.05 -42.79
CA SER A 530 2.03 -7.79 -42.38
C SER A 530 0.88 -7.99 -41.40
N GLY A 531 0.08 -9.05 -41.56
CA GLY A 531 -0.96 -9.42 -40.60
C GLY A 531 -0.47 -10.39 -39.52
N LEU A 532 0.21 -11.46 -39.94
CA LEU A 532 0.69 -12.55 -39.10
C LEU A 532 2.03 -13.07 -39.65
N SER A 533 3.01 -13.24 -38.78
CA SER A 533 4.29 -13.89 -39.06
C SER A 533 4.55 -14.99 -38.04
N ILE A 534 5.04 -16.14 -38.50
CA ILE A 534 5.28 -17.31 -37.65
C ILE A 534 6.68 -17.84 -37.93
N GLN A 535 7.47 -17.98 -36.88
CA GLN A 535 8.77 -18.64 -36.86
C GLN A 535 8.65 -19.93 -36.07
N VAL A 536 9.12 -21.03 -36.67
CA VAL A 536 8.94 -22.38 -36.12
C VAL A 536 10.28 -23.09 -36.00
N GLY A 537 10.64 -23.48 -34.77
CA GLY A 537 11.79 -24.32 -34.45
C GLY A 537 11.50 -25.82 -34.56
N SER A 538 12.51 -26.65 -34.32
CA SER A 538 12.39 -28.11 -34.38
C SER A 538 11.33 -28.66 -33.40
N ASN A 539 10.69 -29.77 -33.80
CA ASN A 539 9.69 -30.51 -33.02
C ASN A 539 8.37 -29.78 -32.73
N THR A 540 8.05 -28.67 -33.42
CA THR A 540 6.84 -27.89 -33.13
C THR A 540 5.59 -28.33 -33.91
N VAL A 541 4.47 -28.47 -33.21
CA VAL A 541 3.11 -28.60 -33.81
C VAL A 541 2.34 -27.32 -33.52
N LEU A 542 1.80 -26.66 -34.56
CA LEU A 542 0.98 -25.46 -34.42
C LEU A 542 -0.44 -25.74 -34.92
N ASN A 543 -1.43 -25.66 -34.03
CA ASN A 543 -2.85 -25.90 -34.34
C ASN A 543 -3.65 -24.60 -34.39
N LEU A 544 -3.69 -23.96 -35.56
CA LEU A 544 -4.47 -22.75 -35.79
C LEU A 544 -5.91 -23.10 -36.20
N SER A 545 -6.87 -23.02 -35.27
CA SER A 545 -8.32 -23.17 -35.49
C SER A 545 -9.01 -21.82 -35.76
N VAL A 546 -8.61 -21.11 -36.82
CA VAL A 546 -8.94 -19.68 -37.00
C VAL A 546 -9.97 -19.42 -38.09
N GLN A 547 -11.02 -18.64 -37.77
CA GLN A 547 -11.66 -17.78 -38.78
C GLN A 547 -10.84 -16.49 -38.93
N ALA A 548 -9.93 -16.45 -39.89
CA ALA A 548 -9.01 -15.32 -40.09
C ALA A 548 -9.45 -14.40 -41.25
N SER A 549 -9.37 -13.09 -41.04
CA SER A 549 -9.58 -12.07 -42.07
C SER A 549 -8.41 -11.09 -42.08
N PHE A 550 -7.81 -10.86 -43.25
CA PHE A 550 -6.72 -9.91 -43.44
C PHE A 550 -7.14 -8.87 -44.49
N ILE A 551 -7.32 -7.62 -44.07
CA ILE A 551 -7.90 -6.56 -44.89
C ILE A 551 -6.86 -5.47 -45.09
N ARG A 552 -6.37 -5.32 -46.33
CA ARG A 552 -5.41 -4.27 -46.71
C ARG A 552 -4.11 -4.28 -45.89
N CYS A 553 -3.66 -5.45 -45.44
CA CYS A 553 -2.36 -5.58 -44.78
C CYS A 553 -1.24 -5.59 -45.83
N GLU A 554 -0.22 -4.76 -45.66
CA GLU A 554 0.82 -4.51 -46.67
C GLU A 554 2.20 -4.96 -46.18
N SER A 555 2.89 -5.75 -46.99
CA SER A 555 4.29 -6.12 -46.77
C SER A 555 5.20 -5.45 -47.80
N SER A 556 6.27 -4.77 -47.36
CA SER A 556 7.23 -4.07 -48.24
C SER A 556 8.60 -4.70 -48.31
#